data_AF-A0A972GRY7-F1
#
_entry.id   AF-A0A972GRY7-F1
#
_cell.length_a   1.000
_cell.length_b   1.000
_cell.length_c   1.000
_cell.angle_alpha   90.00
_cell.angle_beta   90.00
_cell.angle_gamma   90.00
#
_symmetry.space_group_name_H-M   'P 1'
#
loop_
_entity.id
_entity.type
_entity.pdbx_description
1 polymer ?
#
loop_
_entity_poly.entity_id
_entity_poly.type
_entity_poly.pdbx_seq_one_letter_code
_entity_poly.pdbx_strand_id
1 'polypeptide(L)'
;MAVMIAKALDFTGYTSKSSIDSTSSFKDSGSISSWAQTAVTAAVNAKIINGVRDSTLAPSAEATRAEATVMLKRLLQYIQFIN
;
A
#
# COMPACT_ATOMS: atom_id res chain seq x y z
N MET A 1 8.06 0.41 1.24
CA MET A 1 7.31 1.70 1.33
C MET A 1 5.90 1.57 1.89
N ALA A 2 5.18 0.46 1.67
CA ALA A 2 3.81 0.27 2.15
C ALA A 2 3.61 0.57 3.65
N VAL A 3 4.57 0.22 4.50
CA VAL A 3 4.50 0.48 5.95
C VAL A 3 4.56 1.96 6.29
N MET A 4 5.30 2.77 5.52
CA MET A 4 5.31 4.23 5.73
C MET A 4 3.97 4.86 5.35
N ILE A 5 3.34 4.36 4.27
CA ILE A 5 2.02 4.80 3.82
C ILE A 5 0.94 4.43 4.85
N ALA A 6 0.97 3.19 5.34
CA ALA A 6 0.04 2.74 6.37
C ALA A 6 0.18 3.58 7.66
N LYS A 7 1.42 3.84 8.10
CA LYS A 7 1.67 4.72 9.25
C LYS A 7 1.20 6.16 9.02
N ALA A 8 1.37 6.70 7.82
CA ALA A 8 0.89 8.03 7.48
C ALA A 8 -0.65 8.08 7.51
N LEU A 9 -1.32 7.06 7.00
CA LEU A 9 -2.79 6.94 7.08
C LEU A 9 -3.26 6.89 8.53
N ASP A 10 -2.63 6.06 9.37
CA ASP A 10 -2.93 5.98 10.80
C ASP A 10 -2.74 7.33 11.50
N PHE A 11 -1.68 8.07 11.16
CA PHE A 11 -1.41 9.39 11.70
C PHE A 11 -2.47 10.42 11.29
N THR A 12 -2.97 10.35 10.06
CA THR A 12 -4.01 11.27 9.56
C THR A 12 -5.41 10.94 10.07
N GLY A 13 -5.59 9.83 10.78
CA GLY A 13 -6.91 9.36 11.24
C GLY A 13 -7.75 8.67 10.16
N TYR A 14 -7.25 8.61 8.92
CA TYR A 14 -7.84 7.84 7.81
C TYR A 14 -7.46 6.36 7.94
N THR A 15 -7.93 5.73 9.02
CA THR A 15 -7.69 4.30 9.26
C THR A 15 -8.70 3.46 8.47
N SER A 16 -8.20 2.73 7.48
CA SER A 16 -8.94 1.62 6.89
C SER A 16 -8.71 0.40 7.78
N LYS A 17 -9.59 0.20 8.78
CA LYS A 17 -9.76 -1.11 9.42
C LYS A 17 -10.24 -2.10 8.36
N SER A 18 -9.32 -2.71 7.63
CA SER A 18 -9.67 -3.73 6.66
C SER A 18 -9.44 -5.12 7.23
N SER A 19 -10.55 -5.82 7.43
CA SER A 19 -10.67 -7.23 7.80
C SER A 19 -10.69 -8.17 6.58
N ILE A 20 -10.48 -7.64 5.37
CA ILE A 20 -10.49 -8.41 4.12
C ILE A 20 -9.07 -8.53 3.59
N ASP A 21 -8.64 -9.77 3.39
CA ASP A 21 -7.29 -10.15 2.95
C ASP A 21 -7.11 -9.94 1.44
N SER A 22 -7.16 -8.68 1.02
CA SER A 22 -7.05 -8.24 -0.38
C SER A 22 -5.68 -8.51 -1.00
N THR A 23 -4.72 -8.96 -0.20
CA THR A 23 -3.39 -9.38 -0.67
C THR A 23 -3.41 -10.78 -1.29
N SER A 24 -4.46 -11.59 -1.05
CA SER A 24 -4.61 -12.94 -1.63
C SER A 24 -4.69 -12.96 -3.16
N SER A 25 -5.03 -11.83 -3.79
CA SER A 25 -5.05 -11.69 -5.26
C SER A 25 -3.64 -11.62 -5.87
N PHE A 26 -2.60 -11.40 -5.07
CA PHE A 26 -1.21 -11.31 -5.53
C PHE A 26 -0.49 -12.65 -5.33
N LYS A 27 0.23 -13.09 -6.37
CA LYS A 27 0.96 -14.37 -6.38
C LYS A 27 2.12 -14.41 -5.38
N ASP A 28 2.62 -13.24 -5.00
CA ASP A 28 3.76 -13.02 -4.11
C ASP A 28 3.35 -12.55 -2.72
N SER A 29 2.08 -12.75 -2.34
CA SER A 29 1.58 -12.51 -0.99
C SER A 29 2.39 -13.27 0.08
N GLY A 30 2.86 -14.47 -0.22
CA GLY A 30 3.75 -15.25 0.64
C GLY A 30 5.18 -14.70 0.79
N SER A 31 5.60 -13.77 -0.06
CA SER A 31 6.88 -13.06 0.07
C SER A 31 6.78 -11.78 0.89
N ILE A 32 5.57 -11.41 1.35
CA ILE A 32 5.37 -10.27 2.24
C ILE A 32 5.76 -10.71 3.65
N SER A 33 6.66 -9.96 4.30
CA SER A 33 6.98 -10.20 5.70
C SER A 33 5.76 -9.99 6.60
N SER A 34 5.61 -10.79 7.64
CA SER A 34 4.44 -10.76 8.56
C SER A 34 4.16 -9.37 9.14
N TRP A 35 5.19 -8.60 9.49
CA TRP A 35 5.06 -7.23 10.00
C TRP A 35 4.52 -6.24 8.96
N ALA A 36 4.72 -6.50 7.67
CA ALA A 36 4.30 -5.64 6.58
C ALA A 36 2.93 -6.04 6.02
N GLN A 37 2.42 -7.24 6.34
CA GLN A 37 1.20 -7.79 5.77
C GLN A 37 0.00 -6.86 5.98
N THR A 38 -0.25 -6.44 7.22
CA THR A 38 -1.35 -5.51 7.55
C THR A 38 -1.22 -4.18 6.81
N ALA A 39 0.00 -3.64 6.72
CA ALA A 39 0.25 -2.37 6.05
C ALA A 39 0.08 -2.46 4.52
N VAL A 40 0.51 -3.55 3.90
CA VAL A 40 0.30 -3.80 2.47
C VAL A 40 -1.18 -3.97 2.19
N THR A 41 -1.90 -4.76 3.00
CA THR A 41 -3.35 -4.93 2.87
C THR A 41 -4.08 -3.59 2.99
N ALA A 42 -3.73 -2.74 3.95
CA ALA A 42 -4.32 -1.41 4.09
C ALA A 42 -4.04 -0.52 2.86
N ALA A 43 -2.80 -0.49 2.38
CA ALA A 43 -2.41 0.33 1.23
C ALA A 43 -3.02 -0.14 -0.10
N VAL A 44 -3.21 -1.45 -0.27
CA VAL A 44 -3.93 -2.04 -1.41
C VAL A 44 -5.42 -1.70 -1.35
N ASN A 45 -6.04 -1.83 -0.17
CA ASN A 45 -7.45 -1.50 0.02
C ASN A 45 -7.75 -0.01 -0.20
N ALA A 46 -6.84 0.87 0.21
CA ALA A 46 -6.91 2.29 -0.07
C ALA A 46 -6.63 2.64 -1.56
N LYS A 47 -6.35 1.65 -2.42
CA LYS A 47 -5.95 1.82 -3.84
C LYS A 47 -4.74 2.74 -4.02
N ILE A 48 -3.89 2.82 -3.00
CA ILE A 48 -2.63 3.57 -3.05
C ILE A 48 -1.58 2.73 -3.77
N ILE A 49 -1.55 1.42 -3.45
CA ILE A 49 -0.66 0.42 -4.05
C ILE A 49 -1.48 -0.53 -4.91
N ASN A 50 -1.15 -0.64 -6.19
CA ASN A 50 -1.82 -1.53 -7.14
C ASN A 50 -0.94 -2.71 -7.59
N GLY A 51 0.26 -2.86 -7.01
CA GLY A 51 1.28 -3.78 -7.48
C GLY A 51 2.01 -3.28 -8.74
N VAL A 52 3.12 -3.95 -9.06
CA VAL A 52 3.95 -3.68 -10.25
C VAL A 52 3.33 -4.30 -11.51
N ARG A 53 2.57 -5.39 -11.32
CA ARG A 53 1.70 -6.02 -12.33
C ARG A 53 0.38 -6.43 -11.69
N ASP A 54 -0.61 -6.76 -12.50
CA ASP A 54 -1.96 -7.15 -12.06
C ASP A 54 -1.98 -8.26 -10.99
N SER A 55 -0.94 -9.11 -10.95
CA SER A 55 -0.82 -10.22 -10.00
C SER A 55 0.47 -10.19 -9.16
N THR A 56 1.26 -9.11 -9.18
CA THR A 56 2.58 -9.06 -8.53
C THR A 56 2.83 -7.73 -7.82
N LEU A 57 3.15 -7.80 -6.54
CA LEU A 57 3.37 -6.63 -5.67
C LEU A 57 4.85 -6.29 -5.50
N ALA A 58 5.74 -7.26 -5.66
CA ALA A 58 7.19 -7.23 -5.49
C ALA A 58 7.63 -6.57 -4.17
N PRO A 59 7.23 -7.12 -2.99
CA PRO A 59 7.43 -6.47 -1.70
C PRO A 59 8.89 -6.25 -1.30
N SER A 60 9.81 -7.07 -1.84
CA SER A 60 11.26 -6.97 -1.60
C SER A 60 12.01 -6.16 -2.67
N ALA A 61 11.33 -5.72 -3.74
CA ALA A 61 11.97 -4.91 -4.76
C ALA A 61 12.19 -3.48 -4.27
N GLU A 62 13.30 -2.87 -4.70
CA GLU A 62 13.51 -1.45 -4.48
C GLU A 62 12.53 -0.65 -5.34
N ALA A 63 11.83 0.28 -4.71
CA ALA A 63 10.93 1.16 -5.42
C ALA A 63 11.70 2.32 -6.05
N THR A 64 11.38 2.62 -7.30
CA THR A 64 11.93 3.78 -8.01
C THR A 64 11.37 5.08 -7.45
N ARG A 65 12.07 6.20 -7.66
CA ARG A 65 11.59 7.54 -7.29
C ARG A 65 10.23 7.85 -7.93
N ALA A 66 10.01 7.41 -9.16
CA ALA A 66 8.74 7.60 -9.86
C ALA A 66 7.59 6.88 -9.14
N GLU A 67 7.78 5.61 -8.78
CA GLU A 67 6.78 4.82 -8.06
C GLU A 67 6.49 5.40 -6.67
N ALA A 68 7.52 5.85 -5.95
CA ALA A 68 7.36 6.52 -4.67
C ALA A 68 6.50 7.78 -4.78
N THR A 69 6.73 8.59 -5.80
CA THR A 69 5.98 9.84 -6.02
C THR A 69 4.53 9.58 -6.39
N VAL A 70 4.26 8.54 -7.20
CA VAL A 70 2.90 8.12 -7.54
C VAL A 70 2.14 7.63 -6.31
N MET A 71 2.76 6.81 -5.47
CA MET A 71 2.14 6.35 -4.22
C MET A 71 1.85 7.53 -3.28
N LEU A 72 2.78 8.47 -3.15
CA LEU A 72 2.59 9.67 -2.33
C LEU A 72 1.44 10.54 -2.85
N LYS A 73 1.38 10.78 -4.17
CA LYS A 73 0.29 11.52 -4.80
C LYS A 73 -1.07 10.88 -4.49
N ARG A 74 -1.18 9.56 -4.67
CA ARG A 74 -2.41 8.82 -4.36
C ARG A 74 -2.79 8.89 -2.90
N LEU A 75 -1.82 8.79 -1.99
CA LEU A 75 -2.06 8.97 -0.56
C LEU A 75 -2.61 10.38 -0.28
N LEU A 76 -1.96 11.43 -0.80
CA LEU A 76 -2.38 12.81 -0.57
C LEU A 76 -3.78 13.10 -1.17
N GLN A 77 -4.10 12.50 -2.32
CA GLN A 77 -5.45 12.56 -2.90
C GLN A 77 -6.47 11.79 -2.05
N TYR A 78 -6.10 10.63 -1.52
CA TYR A 78 -6.97 9.80 -0.68
C TYR A 78 -7.36 10.51 0.62
N ILE A 79 -6.41 11.18 1.27
CA ILE A 79 -6.65 12.00 2.47
C ILE A 79 -7.18 13.41 2.14
N GLN A 80 -7.52 13.68 0.87
CA GLN A 80 -8.05 14.96 0.38
C GLN A 80 -7.16 16.19 0.66
N PHE A 81 -5.85 15.99 0.77
CA PHE A 81 -4.89 17.08 0.92
C PHE A 81 -4.63 17.81 -0.41
N ILE A 82 -4.80 17.11 -1.53
CA ILE A 82 -4.65 17.63 -2.89
C ILE A 82 -5.76 17.05 -3.80
N ASN A 83 -6.11 17.76 -4.88
CA ASN A 83 -7.03 17.30 -5.92
C ASN A 83 -6.29 16.58 -7.06
#